data_AF-A0A8C3N755-F1
#
_entry.id   AF-A0A8C3N755-F1
#
_cell.length_a   1.000
_cell.length_b   1.000
_cell.length_c   1.000
_cell.angle_alpha   90.00
_cell.angle_beta   90.00
_cell.angle_gamma   90.00
#
_symmetry.space_group_name_H-M   'P 1'
#
loop_
_entity.id
_entity.type
_entity.pdbx_description
1 polymer ?
#
loop_
_entity_poly.entity_id
_entity_poly.type
_entity_poly.pdbx_seq_one_letter_code
_entity_poly.pdbx_strand_id
1 'polypeptide(L)'
;MRTACPTTVTVPWTMAEGQLGETHQVQGTQAGQDPSLQPLPLSQYQEHKQRGRGTGQIKTIRSHLQGERDERTRKAKLVTKAYENELRIFEAREKRRISKLRESAKEMEQEYKENVFQEPPKVSQRVKVYSRKTTPQYPKHSQWIPKRGIMKPKQAAPMTIRDNDLLLQLLEEFPHLHISSRTLNKMWHQQLAQTEHLKAPSARPRPKLQNEVEQALKKHELLAAIIKRDQDHSKRLQEIKQRIQRQKWAQNKVTERRQQVARARKYYEDYRVQLRAKLLRARTREERIFKNLFEEGLEIQKQRLRDLRIYAREKRDEQRREHQIELESLENYYKDQFSMLAEAISQEFQEIQTREKAQAQMLQKSKSEVRSKMEKEIQQLQAAIMHNDDDTFFQELEADRLRSRLQMASFQYSQSHFF
;
A
#
# COMPACT_ATOMS: atom_id res chain seq x y z
N MET A 1 -29.22 -31.03 -62.09
CA MET A 1 -29.60 -29.96 -63.04
C MET A 1 -29.21 -28.62 -62.44
N ARG A 2 -28.38 -27.87 -63.20
CA ARG A 2 -27.91 -26.47 -63.03
C ARG A 2 -27.16 -26.13 -61.72
N THR A 3 -25.82 -26.22 -61.65
CA THR A 3 -24.78 -25.20 -62.06
C THR A 3 -24.94 -23.87 -61.31
N ALA A 4 -23.94 -23.19 -60.73
CA ALA A 4 -22.48 -23.22 -60.84
C ALA A 4 -21.82 -22.45 -59.67
N CYS A 5 -20.57 -22.86 -59.39
CA CYS A 5 -19.34 -22.09 -59.09
C CYS A 5 -19.24 -20.94 -58.05
N PRO A 6 -18.01 -20.76 -57.49
CA PRO A 6 -17.72 -19.92 -56.32
C PRO A 6 -17.14 -18.55 -56.69
N THR A 7 -17.25 -17.57 -55.78
CA THR A 7 -16.63 -16.25 -55.93
C THR A 7 -15.51 -16.06 -54.91
N THR A 8 -14.28 -16.02 -55.42
CA THR A 8 -13.07 -15.51 -54.79
C THR A 8 -13.24 -14.06 -54.33
N VAL A 9 -12.89 -13.76 -53.07
CA VAL A 9 -12.56 -12.39 -52.62
C VAL A 9 -11.21 -12.41 -51.92
N THR A 10 -10.28 -11.81 -52.65
CA THR A 10 -8.92 -11.40 -52.34
C THR A 10 -8.90 -10.45 -51.15
N VAL A 11 -8.06 -10.69 -50.15
CA VAL A 11 -7.72 -9.71 -49.11
C VAL A 11 -6.31 -9.19 -49.39
N PRO A 12 -6.13 -7.87 -49.58
CA PRO A 12 -4.82 -7.28 -49.82
C PRO A 12 -4.07 -7.09 -48.49
N TRP A 13 -2.84 -7.59 -48.41
CA TRP A 13 -1.88 -7.19 -47.38
C TRP A 13 -1.15 -5.95 -47.90
N THR A 14 -1.53 -4.78 -47.40
CA THR A 14 -0.81 -3.52 -47.61
C THR A 14 0.42 -3.48 -46.70
N MET A 15 1.59 -3.32 -47.33
CA MET A 15 2.82 -2.85 -46.69
C MET A 15 2.61 -1.44 -46.12
N ALA A 16 3.13 -1.20 -44.92
CA ALA A 16 3.43 0.13 -44.42
C ALA A 16 4.81 0.09 -43.76
N GLU A 17 5.76 0.75 -44.43
CA GLU A 17 7.06 1.13 -43.92
C GLU A 17 6.92 2.08 -42.71
N GLY A 18 7.89 1.99 -41.80
CA GLY A 18 8.05 2.88 -40.66
C GLY A 18 9.37 2.57 -39.95
N GLN A 19 10.44 3.17 -40.47
CA GLN A 19 11.79 3.17 -39.93
C GLN A 19 11.92 3.99 -38.62
N LEU A 20 13.09 3.80 -37.97
CA LEU A 20 13.73 4.52 -36.85
C LEU A 20 13.30 4.04 -35.44
N GLY A 21 14.17 3.60 -34.53
CA GLY A 21 15.63 3.50 -34.52
C GLY A 21 16.12 2.77 -33.24
N GLU A 22 17.20 2.00 -33.42
CA GLU A 22 18.37 1.81 -32.54
C GLU A 22 18.15 1.38 -31.06
N THR A 23 18.75 0.29 -30.57
CA THR A 23 20.21 0.18 -30.35
C THR A 23 20.64 -1.25 -29.95
N HIS A 24 21.83 -1.62 -30.44
CA HIS A 24 22.83 -2.59 -29.95
C HIS A 24 22.55 -4.10 -29.90
N GLN A 25 22.96 -4.73 -31.00
CA GLN A 25 23.54 -6.08 -31.06
C GLN A 25 24.90 -6.13 -30.34
N VAL A 26 25.14 -7.21 -29.61
CA VAL A 26 26.49 -7.65 -29.21
C VAL A 26 26.90 -8.77 -30.17
N GLN A 27 27.90 -8.47 -31.00
CA GLN A 27 28.61 -9.45 -31.82
C GLN A 27 29.57 -10.25 -30.95
N GLY A 28 29.61 -11.56 -31.18
CA GLY A 28 30.71 -12.39 -30.73
C GLY A 28 31.88 -12.30 -31.70
N THR A 29 33.10 -12.39 -31.17
CA THR A 29 34.30 -12.75 -31.94
C THR A 29 35.27 -13.53 -31.08
N GLN A 30 35.91 -14.50 -31.71
CA GLN A 30 36.77 -15.54 -31.16
C GLN A 30 38.19 -15.04 -30.80
N ALA A 31 38.78 -15.75 -29.82
CA ALA A 31 40.16 -16.23 -29.68
C ALA A 31 41.37 -15.46 -30.28
N GLY A 32 42.38 -15.24 -29.41
CA GLY A 32 43.77 -14.93 -29.75
C GLY A 32 44.68 -14.84 -28.50
N GLN A 33 45.67 -15.73 -28.43
CA GLN A 33 46.73 -16.06 -27.43
C GLN A 33 47.52 -14.87 -26.79
N ASP A 34 47.72 -14.83 -25.46
CA ASP A 34 48.89 -15.24 -24.59
C ASP A 34 49.85 -14.05 -24.30
N PRO A 35 50.74 -14.00 -23.25
CA PRO A 35 51.16 -15.04 -22.29
C PRO A 35 51.35 -14.58 -20.80
N SER A 36 51.78 -15.55 -19.97
CA SER A 36 52.54 -15.39 -18.71
C SER A 36 51.76 -15.17 -17.40
N LEU A 37 51.86 -16.15 -16.49
CA LEU A 37 52.48 -16.03 -15.17
C LEU A 37 52.52 -17.44 -14.55
N GLN A 38 53.71 -18.03 -14.53
CA GLN A 38 54.03 -19.16 -13.67
C GLN A 38 54.21 -18.64 -12.23
N PRO A 39 53.82 -19.42 -11.20
CA PRO A 39 54.52 -19.40 -9.93
C PRO A 39 55.51 -20.57 -9.87
N LEU A 40 56.77 -20.24 -9.57
CA LEU A 40 57.88 -21.18 -9.38
C LEU A 40 57.64 -22.17 -8.20
N PRO A 41 58.39 -23.29 -8.18
CA PRO A 41 58.19 -24.42 -7.27
C PRO A 41 58.92 -24.23 -5.94
N LEU A 42 58.41 -24.84 -4.87
CA LEU A 42 59.16 -25.03 -3.63
C LEU A 42 59.15 -26.51 -3.20
N SER A 43 60.37 -27.06 -3.23
CA SER A 43 60.92 -28.11 -2.37
C SER A 43 60.42 -29.55 -2.50
N GLN A 44 61.29 -30.36 -3.10
CA GLN A 44 61.37 -31.81 -2.88
C GLN A 44 61.79 -32.08 -1.43
N TYR A 45 60.98 -32.85 -0.70
CA TYR A 45 61.49 -33.76 0.33
C TYR A 45 60.73 -35.09 0.26
N GLN A 46 61.43 -36.09 -0.29
CA GLN A 46 61.54 -37.45 0.25
C GLN A 46 60.28 -38.35 0.25
N GLU A 47 59.98 -38.94 -0.92
CA GLU A 47 59.18 -40.17 -1.00
C GLU A 47 60.06 -41.39 -0.63
N HIS A 48 59.92 -41.88 0.60
CA HIS A 48 60.24 -43.27 0.92
C HIS A 48 58.97 -44.07 1.16
N LYS A 49 58.76 -45.05 0.25
CA LYS A 49 58.16 -46.38 0.46
C LYS A 49 56.97 -46.47 1.42
N GLN A 50 55.76 -46.58 0.85
CA GLN A 50 54.71 -47.51 1.32
C GLN A 50 53.61 -47.71 0.26
N ARG A 51 53.98 -48.30 -0.89
CA ARG A 51 53.00 -48.86 -1.85
C ARG A 51 52.58 -50.24 -1.35
N GLY A 52 51.31 -50.40 -0.98
CA GLY A 52 50.74 -51.75 -0.81
C GLY A 52 49.41 -51.88 -0.07
N ARG A 53 49.01 -50.93 0.80
CA ARG A 53 47.84 -51.14 1.68
C ARG A 53 46.72 -50.09 1.60
N GLY A 54 46.94 -48.95 0.94
CA GLY A 54 45.97 -47.83 0.87
C GLY A 54 45.06 -47.78 -0.36
N THR A 55 45.37 -48.51 -1.44
CA THR A 55 44.61 -48.43 -2.71
C THR A 55 43.24 -49.10 -2.66
N GLY A 56 43.06 -50.11 -1.79
CA GLY A 56 41.76 -50.76 -1.58
C GLY A 56 40.77 -49.87 -0.84
N GLN A 57 41.22 -49.18 0.22
CA GLN A 57 40.39 -48.27 1.01
C GLN A 57 39.95 -47.04 0.20
N ILE A 58 40.80 -46.54 -0.69
CA ILE A 58 40.42 -45.43 -1.59
C ILE A 58 39.34 -45.86 -2.60
N LYS A 59 39.39 -47.11 -3.09
CA LYS A 59 38.37 -47.66 -4.00
C LYS A 59 37.02 -47.85 -3.28
N THR A 60 37.02 -48.32 -2.03
CA THR A 60 35.78 -48.47 -1.25
C THR A 60 35.16 -47.10 -0.93
N ILE A 61 35.96 -46.10 -0.53
CA ILE A 61 35.50 -44.73 -0.30
C ILE A 61 34.90 -44.13 -1.59
N ARG A 62 35.53 -44.32 -2.75
CA ARG A 62 34.99 -43.86 -4.04
C ARG A 62 33.65 -44.52 -4.37
N SER A 63 33.51 -45.82 -4.12
CA SER A 63 32.24 -46.54 -4.35
C SER A 63 31.11 -46.06 -3.43
N HIS A 64 31.41 -45.77 -2.17
CA HIS A 64 30.46 -45.23 -1.21
C HIS A 64 29.99 -43.82 -1.62
N LEU A 65 30.93 -42.95 -2.01
CA LEU A 65 30.60 -41.61 -2.51
C LEU A 65 29.76 -41.66 -3.81
N GLN A 66 30.00 -42.64 -4.67
CA GLN A 66 29.19 -42.83 -5.88
C GLN A 66 27.78 -43.32 -5.53
N GLY A 67 27.65 -44.28 -4.61
CA GLY A 67 26.34 -44.73 -4.11
C GLY A 67 25.53 -43.61 -3.47
N GLU A 68 26.18 -42.76 -2.68
CA GLU A 68 25.53 -41.59 -2.06
C GLU A 68 25.07 -40.56 -3.10
N ARG A 69 25.85 -40.33 -4.16
CA ARG A 69 25.44 -39.49 -5.30
C ARG A 69 24.23 -40.09 -6.02
N ASP A 70 24.24 -41.39 -6.25
CA ASP A 70 23.14 -42.09 -6.92
C ASP A 70 21.86 -42.05 -6.07
N GLU A 71 21.97 -42.16 -4.75
CA GLU A 71 20.83 -41.95 -3.84
C GLU A 71 20.31 -40.53 -3.86
N ARG A 72 21.20 -39.53 -3.85
CA ARG A 72 20.80 -38.11 -3.97
C ARG A 72 20.08 -37.85 -5.29
N THR A 73 20.55 -38.41 -6.39
CA THR A 73 19.86 -38.27 -7.68
C THR A 73 18.51 -39.00 -7.72
N ARG A 74 18.38 -40.18 -7.10
CA ARG A 74 17.09 -40.89 -6.96
C ARG A 74 16.10 -40.08 -6.13
N LYS A 75 16.53 -39.54 -4.99
CA LYS A 75 15.71 -38.66 -4.14
C LYS A 75 15.28 -37.41 -4.88
N ALA A 76 16.20 -36.77 -5.62
CA ALA A 76 15.86 -35.61 -6.45
C ALA A 76 14.82 -35.95 -7.52
N LYS A 77 14.97 -37.08 -8.24
CA LYS A 77 14.00 -37.56 -9.23
C LYS A 77 12.63 -37.87 -8.62
N LEU A 78 12.59 -38.38 -7.39
CA LEU A 78 11.33 -38.61 -6.67
C LEU A 78 10.63 -37.28 -6.34
N VAL A 79 11.38 -36.29 -5.84
CA VAL A 79 10.86 -34.97 -5.53
C VAL A 79 10.36 -34.26 -6.79
N THR A 80 11.09 -34.31 -7.89
CA THR A 80 10.64 -33.70 -9.16
C THR A 80 9.38 -34.36 -9.67
N LYS A 81 9.27 -35.69 -9.63
CA LYS A 81 8.05 -36.42 -10.01
C LYS A 81 6.86 -36.10 -9.10
N ALA A 82 7.07 -35.99 -7.79
CA ALA A 82 6.02 -35.60 -6.85
C ALA A 82 5.50 -34.20 -7.18
N TYR A 83 6.42 -33.26 -7.45
CA TYR A 83 6.07 -31.91 -7.86
C TYR A 83 5.30 -31.87 -9.19
N GLU A 84 5.75 -32.60 -10.21
CA GLU A 84 5.05 -32.71 -11.50
C GLU A 84 3.63 -33.28 -11.35
N ASN A 85 3.45 -34.28 -10.48
CA ASN A 85 2.15 -34.86 -10.20
C ASN A 85 1.21 -33.87 -9.51
N GLU A 86 1.69 -33.14 -8.50
CA GLU A 86 0.92 -32.08 -7.84
C GLU A 86 0.53 -30.97 -8.83
N LEU A 87 1.45 -30.58 -9.72
CA LEU A 87 1.18 -29.62 -10.78
C LEU A 87 0.06 -30.12 -11.70
N ARG A 88 0.09 -31.39 -12.09
CA ARG A 88 -0.92 -32.02 -12.95
C ARG A 88 -2.30 -32.07 -12.28
N ILE A 89 -2.34 -32.38 -10.98
CA ILE A 89 -3.57 -32.37 -10.18
C ILE A 89 -4.14 -30.95 -10.11
N PHE A 90 -3.29 -29.97 -9.85
CA PHE A 90 -3.67 -28.56 -9.79
C PHE A 90 -4.24 -28.07 -11.14
N GLU A 91 -3.55 -28.35 -12.24
CA GLU A 91 -4.02 -28.02 -13.58
C GLU A 91 -5.37 -28.67 -13.91
N ALA A 92 -5.56 -29.94 -13.54
CA ALA A 92 -6.83 -30.63 -13.76
C ALA A 92 -7.97 -29.99 -12.93
N ARG A 93 -7.67 -29.59 -11.69
CA ARG A 93 -8.62 -28.90 -10.81
C ARG A 93 -9.02 -27.53 -11.37
N GLU A 94 -8.06 -26.75 -11.86
CA GLU A 94 -8.33 -25.44 -12.45
C GLU A 94 -9.05 -25.57 -13.79
N LYS A 95 -8.70 -26.54 -14.65
CA LYS A 95 -9.47 -26.85 -15.87
C LYS A 95 -10.93 -27.20 -15.55
N ARG A 96 -11.17 -27.99 -14.50
CA ARG A 96 -12.53 -28.31 -14.04
C ARG A 96 -13.26 -27.05 -13.55
N ARG A 97 -12.58 -26.20 -12.78
CA ARG A 97 -13.15 -24.92 -12.28
C ARG A 97 -13.53 -23.98 -13.43
N ILE A 98 -12.65 -23.82 -14.41
CA ILE A 98 -12.89 -23.00 -15.60
C ILE A 98 -14.05 -23.57 -16.43
N SER A 99 -14.13 -24.90 -16.56
CA SER A 99 -15.23 -25.55 -17.29
C SER A 99 -16.58 -25.28 -16.61
N LYS A 100 -16.66 -25.41 -15.29
CA LYS A 100 -17.87 -25.05 -14.51
C LYS A 100 -18.26 -23.59 -14.68
N LEU A 101 -17.28 -22.68 -14.65
CA LEU A 101 -17.55 -21.25 -14.87
C LEU A 101 -18.05 -20.96 -16.29
N ARG A 102 -17.51 -21.67 -17.30
CA ARG A 102 -17.98 -21.58 -18.68
C ARG A 102 -19.40 -22.13 -18.84
N GLU A 103 -19.72 -23.22 -18.16
CA GLU A 103 -21.08 -23.78 -18.12
C GLU A 103 -22.05 -22.78 -17.49
N SER A 104 -21.75 -22.26 -16.30
CA SER A 104 -22.60 -21.23 -15.67
C SER A 104 -22.73 -19.96 -16.51
N ALA A 105 -21.68 -19.56 -17.24
CA ALA A 105 -21.75 -18.41 -18.13
C ALA A 105 -22.66 -18.68 -19.34
N LYS A 106 -22.66 -19.91 -19.87
CA LYS A 106 -23.57 -20.33 -20.94
C LYS A 106 -25.02 -20.41 -20.45
N GLU A 107 -25.25 -20.94 -19.25
CA GLU A 107 -26.57 -20.95 -18.61
C GLU A 107 -27.11 -19.53 -18.44
N MET A 108 -26.32 -18.62 -17.88
CA MET A 108 -26.69 -17.19 -17.77
C MET A 108 -26.94 -16.52 -19.13
N GLU A 109 -26.18 -16.89 -20.17
CA GLU A 109 -26.40 -16.39 -21.53
C GLU A 109 -27.70 -16.95 -22.14
N GLN A 110 -28.02 -18.22 -21.87
CA GLN A 110 -29.27 -18.85 -22.29
C GLN A 110 -30.47 -18.23 -21.55
N GLU A 111 -30.39 -18.08 -20.23
CA GLU A 111 -31.40 -17.37 -19.43
C GLU A 111 -31.60 -15.94 -19.92
N TYR A 112 -30.54 -15.22 -20.28
CA TYR A 112 -30.66 -13.89 -20.85
C TYR A 112 -31.36 -13.91 -22.21
N LYS A 113 -31.01 -14.87 -23.09
CA LYS A 113 -31.70 -15.04 -24.38
C LYS A 113 -33.18 -15.37 -24.17
N GLU A 114 -33.51 -16.28 -23.28
CA GLU A 114 -34.90 -16.65 -22.94
C GLU A 114 -35.67 -15.47 -22.34
N ASN A 115 -35.05 -14.70 -21.44
CA ASN A 115 -35.66 -13.49 -20.86
C ASN A 115 -35.80 -12.33 -21.85
N VAL A 116 -35.02 -12.29 -22.93
CA VAL A 116 -35.20 -11.34 -24.03
C VAL A 116 -36.39 -11.75 -24.92
N PHE A 117 -36.75 -13.04 -24.98
CA PHE A 117 -37.94 -13.53 -25.67
C PHE A 117 -39.20 -13.60 -24.79
N GLN A 118 -39.04 -13.62 -23.46
CA GLN A 118 -40.14 -13.37 -22.53
C GLN A 118 -40.48 -11.88 -22.55
N GLU A 119 -41.62 -11.56 -23.16
CA GLU A 119 -42.18 -10.20 -23.21
C GLU A 119 -42.25 -9.63 -21.79
N PRO A 120 -41.80 -8.38 -21.54
CA PRO A 120 -41.83 -7.80 -20.19
C PRO A 120 -43.27 -7.83 -19.66
N PRO A 121 -43.49 -8.20 -18.38
CA PRO A 121 -44.84 -8.28 -17.83
C PRO A 121 -45.54 -6.93 -18.04
N LYS A 122 -46.71 -6.99 -18.69
CA LYS A 122 -47.55 -5.81 -19.01
C LYS A 122 -47.79 -5.02 -17.73
N VAL A 123 -47.02 -3.95 -17.57
CA VAL A 123 -47.14 -3.02 -16.45
C VAL A 123 -48.54 -2.42 -16.54
N SER A 124 -49.38 -2.77 -15.58
CA SER A 124 -50.71 -2.18 -15.37
C SER A 124 -50.58 -0.65 -15.38
N GLN A 125 -51.41 -0.02 -16.20
CA GLN A 125 -51.54 1.42 -16.36
C GLN A 125 -51.28 2.21 -15.08
N ARG A 126 -50.25 3.06 -15.10
CA ARG A 126 -50.11 4.12 -14.10
C ARG A 126 -51.25 5.12 -14.27
N VAL A 127 -52.05 5.24 -13.22
CA VAL A 127 -53.06 6.28 -13.02
C VAL A 127 -52.45 7.65 -13.27
N LYS A 128 -53.08 8.43 -14.15
CA LYS A 128 -52.73 9.82 -14.43
C LYS A 128 -53.03 10.67 -13.20
N VAL A 129 -51.99 11.04 -12.46
CA VAL A 129 -52.07 12.08 -11.44
C VAL A 129 -52.05 13.44 -12.15
N TYR A 130 -53.11 14.22 -11.95
CA TYR A 130 -53.26 15.57 -12.49
C TYR A 130 -52.11 16.47 -12.01
N SER A 131 -51.33 17.00 -12.96
CA SER A 131 -50.42 18.12 -12.74
C SER A 131 -51.20 19.44 -12.89
N ARG A 132 -51.22 20.25 -11.83
CA ARG A 132 -51.75 21.62 -11.83
C ARG A 132 -50.83 22.53 -12.66
N LYS A 133 -51.47 23.35 -13.48
CA LYS A 133 -50.91 24.38 -14.37
C LYS A 133 -50.19 25.49 -13.59
N THR A 134 -49.11 26.02 -14.16
CA THR A 134 -48.79 27.46 -14.10
C THR A 134 -48.10 27.85 -15.41
N THR A 135 -48.76 28.67 -16.23
CA THR A 135 -48.12 29.40 -17.34
C THR A 135 -48.42 30.89 -17.15
N PRO A 136 -47.45 31.80 -17.26
CA PRO A 136 -47.66 33.23 -16.97
C PRO A 136 -48.42 33.90 -18.12
N GLN A 137 -49.45 34.66 -17.75
CA GLN A 137 -50.26 35.46 -18.65
C GLN A 137 -49.64 36.87 -18.74
N TYR A 138 -49.13 37.25 -19.91
CA TYR A 138 -48.68 38.62 -20.17
C TYR A 138 -49.89 39.53 -20.46
N PRO A 139 -49.91 40.79 -19.96
CA PRO A 139 -50.93 41.75 -20.33
C PRO A 139 -50.48 42.51 -21.58
N LYS A 140 -51.36 42.61 -22.59
CA LYS A 140 -51.23 43.64 -23.63
C LYS A 140 -52.47 44.52 -23.63
N HIS A 141 -52.20 45.76 -23.27
CA HIS A 141 -52.99 46.95 -23.41
C HIS A 141 -53.25 47.22 -24.90
N SER A 142 -54.51 47.30 -25.31
CA SER A 142 -54.93 48.07 -26.48
C SER A 142 -56.32 48.62 -26.24
N GLN A 143 -56.38 49.94 -26.11
CA GLN A 143 -57.57 50.75 -25.94
C GLN A 143 -58.55 50.47 -27.09
N TRP A 144 -59.80 50.13 -26.77
CA TRP A 144 -60.90 50.18 -27.73
C TRP A 144 -62.08 50.92 -27.10
N ILE A 145 -62.39 52.06 -27.72
CA ILE A 145 -63.49 52.96 -27.36
C ILE A 145 -64.77 52.42 -28.00
N PRO A 146 -65.88 52.21 -27.26
CA PRO A 146 -67.17 51.97 -27.88
C PRO A 146 -67.80 53.31 -28.29
N LYS A 147 -67.98 53.54 -29.60
CA LYS A 147 -68.76 54.68 -30.09
C LYS A 147 -70.25 54.45 -29.81
N ARG A 148 -70.86 55.35 -29.04
CA ARG A 148 -72.31 55.48 -28.87
C ARG A 148 -72.97 55.73 -30.22
N GLY A 149 -73.87 54.82 -30.62
CA GLY A 149 -74.84 55.04 -31.69
C GLY A 149 -76.10 55.70 -31.16
N ILE A 150 -76.49 56.79 -31.79
CA ILE A 150 -77.69 57.61 -31.54
C ILE A 150 -78.96 56.76 -31.77
N MET A 151 -79.82 56.64 -30.75
CA MET A 151 -81.14 56.02 -30.87
C MET A 151 -82.13 57.04 -31.47
N LYS A 152 -82.88 56.63 -32.51
CA LYS A 152 -83.99 57.40 -33.10
C LYS A 152 -85.32 57.12 -32.34
N PRO A 153 -86.28 58.05 -32.34
CA PRO A 153 -87.57 57.86 -31.65
C PRO A 153 -88.44 56.80 -32.32
N LYS A 154 -89.27 56.10 -31.53
CA LYS A 154 -90.26 55.11 -31.99
C LYS A 154 -91.29 55.79 -32.91
N GLN A 155 -91.23 55.51 -34.21
CA GLN A 155 -92.31 55.82 -35.15
C GLN A 155 -93.52 54.92 -34.84
N ALA A 156 -94.73 55.49 -34.88
CA ALA A 156 -95.96 54.72 -34.93
C ALA A 156 -95.93 53.77 -36.14
N ALA A 157 -96.58 52.61 -36.02
CA ALA A 157 -96.56 51.58 -37.04
C ALA A 157 -96.94 52.17 -38.41
N PRO A 158 -96.09 52.06 -39.44
CA PRO A 158 -96.43 52.55 -40.76
C PRO A 158 -97.63 51.72 -41.27
N MET A 159 -98.80 52.35 -41.37
CA MET A 159 -99.93 51.72 -42.05
C MET A 159 -99.56 51.63 -43.53
N THR A 160 -99.58 50.41 -44.07
CA THR A 160 -99.29 50.20 -45.49
C THR A 160 -100.58 50.43 -46.25
N ILE A 161 -100.80 51.67 -46.68
CA ILE A 161 -101.86 52.00 -47.62
C ILE A 161 -101.39 51.47 -48.98
N ARG A 162 -102.10 50.48 -49.54
CA ARG A 162 -101.82 49.99 -50.90
C ARG A 162 -102.25 51.05 -51.90
N ASP A 163 -101.56 51.11 -53.05
CA ASP A 163 -101.73 52.15 -54.07
C ASP A 163 -103.21 52.47 -54.38
N ASN A 164 -104.09 51.46 -54.35
CA ASN A 164 -105.50 51.60 -54.71
C ASN A 164 -106.50 51.64 -53.54
N ASP A 165 -106.05 51.58 -52.27
CA ASP A 165 -106.95 51.33 -51.12
C ASP A 165 -107.11 52.53 -50.17
N LEU A 166 -106.50 53.68 -50.46
CA LEU A 166 -106.57 54.90 -49.64
C LEU A 166 -108.02 55.35 -49.39
N LEU A 167 -108.88 55.36 -50.42
CA LEU A 167 -110.28 55.75 -50.26
C LEU A 167 -111.09 54.76 -49.41
N LEU A 168 -110.76 53.46 -49.50
CA LEU A 168 -111.45 52.41 -48.74
C LEU A 168 -111.08 52.46 -47.26
N GLN A 169 -109.80 52.67 -46.93
CA GLN A 169 -109.36 52.84 -45.54
C GLN A 169 -109.91 54.11 -44.89
N LEU A 170 -110.02 55.23 -45.62
CA LEU A 170 -110.63 56.46 -45.11
C LEU A 170 -112.14 56.32 -44.82
N LEU A 171 -112.85 55.45 -45.56
CA LEU A 171 -114.26 55.16 -45.33
C LEU A 171 -114.47 54.22 -44.13
N GLU A 172 -113.55 53.30 -43.88
CA GLU A 172 -113.60 52.35 -42.75
C GLU A 172 -113.31 53.04 -41.40
N GLU A 173 -112.37 53.99 -41.38
CA GLU A 173 -112.01 54.74 -40.17
C GLU A 173 -113.08 55.77 -39.75
N PHE A 174 -113.97 56.18 -40.65
CA PHE A 174 -115.02 57.19 -40.39
C PHE A 174 -116.43 56.72 -40.81
N PRO A 175 -117.04 55.75 -40.09
CA PRO A 175 -118.27 55.08 -40.50
C PRO A 175 -119.54 55.96 -40.49
N HIS A 176 -119.48 57.18 -39.95
CA HIS A 176 -120.61 58.12 -39.89
C HIS A 176 -120.56 59.23 -40.95
N LEU A 177 -119.57 59.21 -41.86
CA LEU A 177 -119.41 60.23 -42.88
C LEU A 177 -120.29 59.93 -44.10
N HIS A 178 -121.43 60.64 -44.24
CA HIS A 178 -122.31 60.51 -45.39
C HIS A 178 -121.77 61.26 -46.62
N ILE A 179 -120.87 60.61 -47.37
CA ILE A 179 -120.32 61.19 -48.60
C ILE A 179 -121.33 61.04 -49.74
N SER A 180 -121.64 62.14 -50.44
CA SER A 180 -122.51 62.08 -51.63
C SER A 180 -121.86 61.23 -52.74
N SER A 181 -122.68 60.44 -53.46
CA SER A 181 -122.21 59.54 -54.53
C SER A 181 -121.34 60.25 -55.59
N ARG A 182 -121.64 61.53 -55.89
CA ARG A 182 -120.87 62.34 -56.84
C ARG A 182 -119.47 62.72 -56.32
N THR A 183 -119.31 62.94 -55.02
CA THR A 183 -118.01 63.27 -54.40
C THR A 183 -117.12 62.03 -54.30
N LEU A 184 -117.71 60.89 -53.96
CA LEU A 184 -117.02 59.61 -53.88
C LEU A 184 -116.43 59.20 -55.24
N ASN A 185 -117.19 59.37 -56.32
CA ASN A 185 -116.68 59.13 -57.68
C ASN A 185 -115.53 60.05 -58.08
N LYS A 186 -115.54 61.34 -57.67
CA LYS A 186 -114.42 62.26 -57.95
C LYS A 186 -113.14 61.86 -57.23
N MET A 187 -113.24 61.48 -55.95
CA MET A 187 -112.08 61.04 -55.16
C MET A 187 -111.52 59.71 -55.69
N TRP A 188 -112.40 58.80 -56.13
CA TRP A 188 -112.00 57.56 -56.80
C TRP A 188 -111.21 57.84 -58.08
N HIS A 189 -111.69 58.74 -58.94
CA HIS A 189 -110.97 59.13 -60.16
C HIS A 189 -109.65 59.85 -59.86
N GLN A 190 -109.55 60.65 -58.80
CA GLN A 190 -108.30 61.29 -58.38
C GLN A 190 -107.28 60.28 -57.86
N GLN A 191 -107.72 59.29 -57.09
CA GLN A 191 -106.84 58.21 -56.64
C GLN A 191 -106.32 57.41 -57.83
N LEU A 192 -107.18 57.07 -58.79
CA LEU A 192 -106.77 56.40 -60.02
C LEU A 192 -105.72 57.22 -60.78
N ALA A 193 -105.92 58.52 -60.97
CA ALA A 193 -104.95 59.39 -61.65
C ALA A 193 -103.59 59.45 -60.91
N GLN A 194 -103.58 59.49 -59.57
CA GLN A 194 -102.34 59.46 -58.80
C GLN A 194 -101.62 58.11 -58.88
N THR A 195 -102.36 57.01 -58.84
CA THR A 195 -101.78 55.67 -59.01
C THR A 195 -101.22 55.47 -60.41
N GLU A 196 -101.86 56.04 -61.43
CA GLU A 196 -101.31 56.06 -62.78
C GLU A 196 -100.03 56.90 -62.87
N HIS A 197 -99.94 58.03 -62.18
CA HIS A 197 -98.71 58.83 -62.12
C HIS A 197 -97.55 58.16 -61.35
N LEU A 198 -97.84 57.34 -60.33
CA LEU A 198 -96.83 56.59 -59.57
C LEU A 198 -96.43 55.26 -60.25
N LYS A 199 -97.37 54.61 -60.93
CA LYS A 199 -97.12 53.41 -61.75
C LYS A 199 -96.59 53.75 -63.14
N ALA A 200 -96.61 55.03 -63.54
CA ALA A 200 -95.86 55.50 -64.69
C ALA A 200 -94.39 55.10 -64.48
N PRO A 201 -93.86 54.18 -65.31
CA PRO A 201 -92.53 53.67 -65.09
C PRO A 201 -91.58 54.85 -65.23
N SER A 202 -90.87 55.20 -64.15
CA SER A 202 -89.64 55.98 -64.24
C SER A 202 -88.56 55.11 -64.88
N ALA A 203 -88.84 54.60 -66.09
CA ALA A 203 -88.01 53.74 -66.90
C ALA A 203 -87.00 54.57 -67.69
N ARG A 204 -86.18 55.33 -66.96
CA ARG A 204 -84.83 55.58 -67.44
C ARG A 204 -83.93 54.55 -66.75
N PRO A 205 -83.64 53.39 -67.37
CA PRO A 205 -82.54 52.57 -66.91
C PRO A 205 -81.31 53.46 -67.00
N ARG A 206 -80.75 53.87 -65.86
CA ARG A 206 -79.52 54.68 -65.83
C ARG A 206 -78.37 53.71 -66.13
N PRO A 207 -77.84 53.65 -67.36
CA PRO A 207 -76.84 52.65 -67.74
C PRO A 207 -75.55 52.83 -66.93
N LYS A 208 -75.35 54.04 -66.41
CA LYS A 208 -74.26 54.41 -65.50
C LYS A 208 -74.31 53.64 -64.19
N LEU A 209 -75.49 53.44 -63.59
CA LEU A 209 -75.62 52.69 -62.34
C LEU A 209 -75.36 51.19 -62.55
N GLN A 210 -75.83 50.62 -63.67
CA GLN A 210 -75.55 49.21 -64.01
C GLN A 210 -74.05 49.00 -64.28
N ASN A 211 -73.42 49.89 -65.05
CA ASN A 211 -71.97 49.85 -65.27
C ASN A 211 -71.17 50.03 -63.96
N GLU A 212 -71.62 50.88 -63.04
CA GLU A 212 -70.98 51.05 -61.72
C GLU A 212 -71.12 49.80 -60.85
N VAL A 213 -72.28 49.14 -60.87
CA VAL A 213 -72.51 47.87 -60.16
C VAL A 213 -71.64 46.75 -60.75
N GLU A 214 -71.56 46.63 -62.07
CA GLU A 214 -70.66 45.66 -62.72
C GLU A 214 -69.19 45.94 -62.43
N GLN A 215 -68.77 47.20 -62.43
CA GLN A 215 -67.41 47.59 -62.03
C GLN A 215 -67.14 47.29 -60.55
N ALA A 216 -68.13 47.48 -59.68
CA ALA A 216 -68.01 47.15 -58.26
C ALA A 216 -67.89 45.64 -58.04
N LEU A 217 -68.65 44.83 -58.80
CA LEU A 217 -68.53 43.37 -58.78
C LEU A 217 -67.16 42.90 -59.26
N LYS A 218 -66.66 43.43 -60.40
CA LYS A 218 -65.29 43.13 -60.89
C LYS A 218 -64.22 43.51 -59.88
N LYS A 219 -64.37 44.67 -59.21
CA LYS A 219 -63.46 45.10 -58.13
C LYS A 219 -63.54 44.16 -56.92
N HIS A 220 -64.74 43.74 -56.53
CA HIS A 220 -64.94 42.81 -55.43
C HIS A 220 -64.34 41.42 -55.73
N GLU A 221 -64.55 40.89 -56.93
CA GLU A 221 -63.94 39.63 -57.40
C GLU A 221 -62.42 39.72 -57.41
N LEU A 222 -61.85 40.85 -57.87
CA LEU A 222 -60.41 41.09 -57.83
C LEU A 222 -59.88 41.12 -56.39
N LEU A 223 -60.56 41.81 -55.47
CA LEU A 223 -60.20 41.84 -54.05
C LEU A 223 -60.30 40.45 -53.43
N ALA A 224 -61.35 39.69 -53.71
CA ALA A 224 -61.49 38.32 -53.25
C ALA A 224 -60.37 37.41 -53.80
N ALA A 225 -59.95 37.61 -55.05
CA ALA A 225 -58.83 36.89 -55.65
C ALA A 225 -57.48 37.27 -55.01
N ILE A 226 -57.27 38.54 -54.63
CA ILE A 226 -56.09 38.98 -53.88
C ILE A 226 -56.08 38.35 -52.48
N ILE A 227 -57.19 38.41 -51.74
CA ILE A 227 -57.31 37.83 -50.41
C ILE A 227 -57.07 36.31 -50.44
N LYS A 228 -57.63 35.60 -51.43
CA LYS A 228 -57.36 34.16 -51.61
C LYS A 228 -55.88 33.88 -51.84
N ARG A 229 -55.22 34.67 -52.70
CA ARG A 229 -53.77 34.55 -52.95
C ARG A 229 -52.95 34.80 -51.69
N ASP A 230 -53.31 35.78 -50.87
CA ASP A 230 -52.62 36.09 -49.61
C ASP A 230 -52.82 35.01 -48.55
N GLN A 231 -54.04 34.44 -48.47
CA GLN A 231 -54.33 33.31 -47.59
C GLN A 231 -53.50 32.08 -48.00
N ASP A 232 -53.42 31.78 -49.29
CA ASP A 232 -52.64 30.65 -49.78
C ASP A 232 -51.14 30.87 -49.62
N HIS A 233 -50.65 32.10 -49.80
CA HIS A 233 -49.27 32.48 -49.48
C HIS A 233 -48.98 32.28 -47.98
N SER A 234 -49.89 32.69 -47.11
CA SER A 234 -49.77 32.53 -45.66
C SER A 234 -49.74 31.05 -45.25
N LYS A 235 -50.59 30.20 -45.85
CA LYS A 235 -50.56 28.74 -45.65
C LYS A 235 -49.23 28.14 -46.07
N ARG A 236 -48.72 28.50 -47.26
CA ARG A 236 -47.40 28.04 -47.74
C ARG A 236 -46.28 28.43 -46.78
N LEU A 237 -46.30 29.65 -46.26
CA LEU A 237 -45.30 30.11 -45.31
C LEU A 237 -45.37 29.34 -43.99
N GLN A 238 -46.57 29.03 -43.50
CA GLN A 238 -46.76 28.19 -42.32
C GLN A 238 -46.24 26.76 -42.54
N GLU A 239 -46.53 26.15 -43.69
CA GLU A 239 -46.01 24.82 -44.04
C GLU A 239 -44.48 24.80 -44.10
N ILE A 240 -43.85 25.81 -44.68
CA ILE A 240 -42.38 25.94 -44.72
C ILE A 240 -41.83 26.02 -43.29
N LYS A 241 -42.42 26.86 -42.42
CA LYS A 241 -42.01 26.97 -41.02
C LYS A 241 -42.16 25.63 -40.29
N GLN A 242 -43.27 24.92 -40.49
CA GLN A 242 -43.48 23.59 -39.90
C GLN A 242 -42.45 22.57 -40.40
N ARG A 243 -42.12 22.57 -41.69
CA ARG A 243 -41.08 21.69 -42.26
C ARG A 243 -39.73 21.94 -41.62
N ILE A 244 -39.33 23.21 -41.48
CA ILE A 244 -38.07 23.60 -40.82
C ILE A 244 -38.07 23.14 -39.35
N GLN A 245 -39.18 23.32 -38.62
CA GLN A 245 -39.29 22.87 -37.24
C GLN A 245 -39.17 21.34 -37.11
N ARG A 246 -39.84 20.59 -37.99
CA ARG A 246 -39.76 19.12 -38.04
C ARG A 246 -38.34 18.65 -38.34
N GLN A 247 -37.66 19.29 -39.30
CA GLN A 247 -36.27 18.98 -39.64
C GLN A 247 -35.33 19.25 -38.46
N LYS A 248 -35.44 20.42 -37.82
CA LYS A 248 -34.64 20.76 -36.63
C LYS A 248 -34.91 19.79 -35.48
N TRP A 249 -36.16 19.41 -35.25
CA TRP A 249 -36.52 18.44 -34.23
C TRP A 249 -35.88 17.07 -34.50
N ALA A 250 -35.95 16.58 -35.74
CA ALA A 250 -35.32 15.32 -36.13
C ALA A 250 -33.79 15.38 -35.96
N GLN A 251 -33.15 16.46 -36.41
CA GLN A 251 -31.71 16.67 -36.25
C GLN A 251 -31.30 16.71 -34.77
N ASN A 252 -32.03 17.46 -33.94
CA ASN A 252 -31.78 17.53 -32.50
C ASN A 252 -31.97 16.18 -31.83
N LYS A 253 -32.95 15.38 -32.26
CA LYS A 253 -33.14 14.01 -31.73
C LYS A 253 -31.97 13.10 -32.07
N VAL A 254 -31.40 13.22 -33.27
CA VAL A 254 -30.21 12.45 -33.66
C VAL A 254 -28.97 12.88 -32.86
N THR A 255 -28.75 14.18 -32.69
CA THR A 255 -27.60 14.68 -31.90
C THR A 255 -27.73 14.32 -30.42
N GLU A 256 -28.94 14.40 -29.85
CA GLU A 256 -29.23 13.95 -28.48
C GLU A 256 -28.90 12.47 -28.30
N ARG A 257 -29.35 11.60 -29.21
CA ARG A 257 -29.02 10.17 -29.18
C ARG A 257 -27.52 9.92 -29.28
N ARG A 258 -26.82 10.63 -30.17
CA ARG A 258 -25.35 10.54 -30.30
C ARG A 258 -24.66 10.94 -29.00
N GLN A 259 -25.10 12.02 -28.35
CA GLN A 259 -24.57 12.45 -27.07
C GLN A 259 -24.85 11.44 -25.95
N GLN A 260 -26.04 10.85 -25.89
CA GLN A 260 -26.37 9.81 -24.92
C GLN A 260 -25.47 8.58 -25.09
N VAL A 261 -25.28 8.13 -26.33
CA VAL A 261 -24.37 7.01 -26.63
C VAL A 261 -22.92 7.36 -26.28
N ALA A 262 -22.46 8.58 -26.60
CA ALA A 262 -21.11 9.02 -26.23
C ALA A 262 -20.92 9.09 -24.71
N ARG A 263 -21.92 9.59 -23.96
CA ARG A 263 -21.90 9.61 -22.48
C ARG A 263 -21.85 8.18 -21.93
N ALA A 264 -22.70 7.28 -22.42
CA ALA A 264 -22.73 5.89 -21.99
C ALA A 264 -21.39 5.16 -22.27
N ARG A 265 -20.81 5.38 -23.45
CA ARG A 265 -19.48 4.84 -23.80
C ARG A 265 -18.40 5.36 -22.86
N LYS A 266 -18.37 6.68 -22.61
CA LYS A 266 -17.43 7.28 -21.68
C LYS A 266 -17.54 6.68 -20.28
N TYR A 267 -18.75 6.52 -19.75
CA TYR A 267 -18.94 5.89 -18.43
C TYR A 267 -18.39 4.46 -18.39
N TYR A 268 -18.61 3.67 -19.45
CA TYR A 268 -18.10 2.31 -19.52
C TYR A 268 -16.57 2.26 -19.63
N GLU A 269 -15.99 3.15 -20.43
CA GLU A 269 -14.53 3.29 -20.56
C GLU A 269 -13.89 3.73 -19.23
N ASP A 270 -14.44 4.76 -18.59
CA ASP A 270 -13.99 5.25 -17.28
C ASP A 270 -14.08 4.13 -16.23
N TYR A 271 -15.19 3.39 -16.19
CA TYR A 271 -15.36 2.26 -15.28
C TYR A 271 -14.32 1.15 -15.53
N ARG A 272 -14.05 0.80 -16.80
CA ARG A 272 -13.03 -0.20 -17.15
C ARG A 272 -11.64 0.22 -16.70
N VAL A 273 -11.27 1.49 -16.90
CA VAL A 273 -9.97 2.03 -16.46
C VAL A 273 -9.87 2.02 -14.93
N GLN A 274 -10.92 2.46 -14.24
CA GLN A 274 -10.96 2.44 -12.77
C GLN A 274 -10.84 1.02 -12.21
N LEU A 275 -11.57 0.06 -12.79
CA LEU A 275 -11.50 -1.34 -12.38
C LEU A 275 -10.10 -1.92 -12.61
N ARG A 276 -9.49 -1.67 -13.78
CA ARG A 276 -8.11 -2.09 -14.07
C ARG A 276 -7.12 -1.47 -13.07
N ALA A 277 -7.24 -0.19 -12.77
CA ALA A 277 -6.40 0.48 -11.79
C ALA A 277 -6.58 -0.10 -10.38
N LYS A 278 -7.82 -0.43 -9.98
CA LYS A 278 -8.12 -1.06 -8.69
C LYS A 278 -7.49 -2.45 -8.58
N LEU A 279 -7.59 -3.27 -9.62
CA LEU A 279 -6.98 -4.59 -9.68
C LEU A 279 -5.44 -4.52 -9.66
N LEU A 280 -4.84 -3.58 -10.40
CA LEU A 280 -3.39 -3.36 -10.36
C LEU A 280 -2.94 -2.94 -8.95
N ARG A 281 -3.65 -2.03 -8.29
CA ARG A 281 -3.34 -1.64 -6.90
C ARG A 281 -3.46 -2.80 -5.93
N ALA A 282 -4.47 -3.66 -6.08
CA ALA A 282 -4.62 -4.86 -5.26
C ALA A 282 -3.41 -5.79 -5.47
N ARG A 283 -3.04 -6.07 -6.73
CA ARG A 283 -1.86 -6.86 -7.06
C ARG A 283 -0.57 -6.28 -6.48
N THR A 284 -0.32 -4.98 -6.60
CA THR A 284 0.88 -4.35 -6.03
C THR A 284 0.88 -4.41 -4.50
N ARG A 285 -0.29 -4.32 -3.86
CA ARG A 285 -0.40 -4.48 -2.39
C ARG A 285 -0.08 -5.92 -1.99
N GLU A 286 -0.62 -6.90 -2.68
CA GLU A 286 -0.32 -8.32 -2.46
C GLU A 286 1.17 -8.61 -2.67
N GLU A 287 1.77 -8.12 -3.75
CA GLU A 287 3.21 -8.25 -4.01
C GLU A 287 4.05 -7.59 -2.91
N ARG A 288 3.61 -6.44 -2.39
CA ARG A 288 4.28 -5.79 -1.25
C ARG A 288 4.18 -6.63 0.03
N ILE A 289 2.99 -7.14 0.34
CA ILE A 289 2.78 -8.02 1.51
C ILE A 289 3.65 -9.26 1.38
N PHE A 290 3.70 -9.88 0.20
CA PHE A 290 4.54 -11.05 -0.04
C PHE A 290 6.03 -10.75 0.14
N LYS A 291 6.53 -9.62 -0.37
CA LYS A 291 7.92 -9.19 -0.15
C LYS A 291 8.23 -9.01 1.33
N ASN A 292 7.37 -8.31 2.06
CA ASN A 292 7.54 -8.11 3.50
C ASN A 292 7.56 -9.45 4.25
N LEU A 293 6.61 -10.35 3.97
CA LEU A 293 6.57 -11.68 4.59
C LEU A 293 7.81 -12.52 4.27
N PHE A 294 8.35 -12.40 3.06
CA PHE A 294 9.58 -13.07 2.67
C PHE A 294 10.80 -12.51 3.42
N GLU A 295 10.91 -11.19 3.52
CA GLU A 295 11.96 -10.51 4.30
C GLU A 295 11.89 -10.87 5.78
N GLU A 296 10.68 -10.84 6.37
CA GLU A 296 10.43 -11.28 7.74
C GLU A 296 10.81 -12.76 7.93
N GLY A 297 10.40 -13.63 7.01
CA GLY A 297 10.77 -15.05 7.03
C GLY A 297 12.28 -15.26 6.99
N LEU A 298 13.02 -14.48 6.19
CA LEU A 298 14.48 -14.51 6.16
C LEU A 298 15.10 -14.00 7.46
N GLU A 299 14.54 -12.94 8.06
CA GLU A 299 15.06 -12.39 9.32
C GLU A 299 14.85 -13.36 10.49
N ILE A 300 13.71 -14.07 10.53
CA ILE A 300 13.46 -15.15 11.50
C ILE A 300 14.51 -16.26 11.35
N GLN A 301 14.83 -16.67 10.11
CA GLN A 301 15.86 -17.68 9.88
C GLN A 301 17.25 -17.20 10.33
N LYS A 302 17.60 -15.94 10.05
CA LYS A 302 18.85 -15.34 10.52
C LYS A 302 18.91 -15.28 12.04
N GLN A 303 17.82 -14.87 12.71
CA GLN A 303 17.74 -14.85 14.17
C GLN A 303 17.94 -16.25 14.73
N ARG A 304 17.22 -17.26 14.23
CA ARG A 304 17.41 -18.66 14.66
C ARG A 304 18.85 -19.14 14.52
N LEU A 305 19.54 -18.76 13.43
CA LEU A 305 20.96 -19.08 13.25
C LEU A 305 21.87 -18.32 14.24
N ARG A 306 21.55 -17.07 14.56
CA ARG A 306 22.28 -16.30 15.59
C ARG A 306 22.08 -16.95 16.96
N ASP A 307 20.87 -17.32 17.31
CA ASP A 307 20.55 -17.97 18.59
C ASP A 307 21.28 -19.30 18.73
N LEU A 308 21.30 -20.13 17.68
CA LEU A 308 22.09 -21.37 17.66
C LEU A 308 23.60 -21.13 17.83
N ARG A 309 24.12 -20.06 17.23
CA ARG A 309 25.54 -19.68 17.40
C ARG A 309 25.83 -19.19 18.82
N ILE A 310 24.92 -18.42 19.41
CA ILE A 310 25.02 -17.96 20.80
C ILE A 310 24.98 -19.16 21.73
N TYR A 311 23.98 -20.03 21.60
CA TYR A 311 23.87 -21.27 22.38
C TYR A 311 25.14 -22.14 22.29
N ALA A 312 25.68 -22.33 21.08
CA ALA A 312 26.92 -23.09 20.91
C ALA A 312 28.14 -22.40 21.54
N ARG A 313 28.17 -21.06 21.61
CA ARG A 313 29.23 -20.32 22.33
C ARG A 313 29.05 -20.47 23.82
N GLU A 314 27.85 -20.24 24.34
CA GLU A 314 27.52 -20.41 25.75
C GLU A 314 27.85 -21.81 26.26
N LYS A 315 27.55 -22.86 25.47
CA LYS A 315 27.89 -24.24 25.86
C LYS A 315 29.40 -24.48 25.95
N ARG A 316 30.19 -23.88 25.05
CA ARG A 316 31.66 -23.94 25.15
C ARG A 316 32.17 -23.14 26.35
N ASP A 317 31.57 -21.99 26.61
CA ASP A 317 31.97 -21.12 27.73
C ASP A 317 31.64 -21.76 29.06
N GLU A 318 30.49 -22.43 29.17
CA GLU A 318 30.09 -23.22 30.34
C GLU A 318 31.10 -24.34 30.62
N GLN A 319 31.45 -25.15 29.61
CA GLN A 319 32.50 -26.16 29.75
C GLN A 319 33.84 -25.57 30.18
N ARG A 320 34.23 -24.42 29.62
CA ARG A 320 35.45 -23.72 30.04
C ARG A 320 35.39 -23.26 31.49
N ARG A 321 34.23 -22.78 31.96
CA ARG A 321 34.03 -22.39 33.35
C ARG A 321 34.07 -23.60 34.28
N GLU A 322 33.41 -24.70 33.92
CA GLU A 322 33.45 -25.95 34.68
C GLU A 322 34.90 -26.44 34.84
N HIS A 323 35.66 -26.52 33.75
CA HIS A 323 37.07 -26.88 33.82
C HIS A 323 37.92 -25.89 34.62
N GLN A 324 37.64 -24.59 34.53
CA GLN A 324 38.34 -23.59 35.31
C GLN A 324 38.07 -23.77 36.81
N ILE A 325 36.82 -24.02 37.20
CA ILE A 325 36.44 -24.30 38.60
C ILE A 325 37.11 -25.58 39.10
N GLU A 326 37.16 -26.63 38.27
CA GLU A 326 37.88 -27.86 38.60
C GLU A 326 39.37 -27.58 38.86
N LEU A 327 40.04 -26.84 37.97
CA LEU A 327 41.44 -26.45 38.13
C LEU A 327 41.66 -25.60 39.39
N GLU A 328 40.79 -24.63 39.65
CA GLU A 328 40.86 -23.79 40.86
C GLU A 328 40.66 -24.61 42.13
N SER A 329 39.75 -25.59 42.11
CA SER A 329 39.54 -26.50 43.25
C SER A 329 40.78 -27.36 43.53
N LEU A 330 41.44 -27.87 42.49
CA LEU A 330 42.69 -28.62 42.62
C LEU A 330 43.83 -27.72 43.09
N GLU A 331 43.94 -26.51 42.55
CA GLU A 331 44.93 -25.53 42.98
C GLU A 331 44.77 -25.21 44.47
N ASN A 332 43.54 -24.97 44.93
CA ASN A 332 43.26 -24.72 46.33
C ASN A 332 43.59 -25.95 47.20
N TYR A 333 43.23 -27.17 46.77
CA TYR A 333 43.60 -28.39 47.47
C TYR A 333 45.13 -28.50 47.65
N TYR A 334 45.90 -28.31 46.58
CA TYR A 334 47.36 -28.39 46.67
C TYR A 334 47.96 -27.23 47.46
N LYS A 335 47.43 -26.01 47.35
CA LYS A 335 47.82 -24.88 48.20
C LYS A 335 47.64 -25.22 49.67
N ASP A 336 46.50 -25.79 50.06
CA ASP A 336 46.25 -26.19 51.45
C ASP A 336 47.23 -27.28 51.91
N GLN A 337 47.52 -28.29 51.07
CA GLN A 337 48.54 -29.30 51.37
C GLN A 337 49.93 -28.68 51.58
N PHE A 338 50.34 -27.74 50.71
CA PHE A 338 51.60 -27.04 50.85
C PHE A 338 51.62 -26.12 52.07
N SER A 339 50.51 -25.47 52.40
CA SER A 339 50.37 -24.65 53.61
C SER A 339 50.51 -25.49 54.87
N MET A 340 49.87 -26.67 54.95
CA MET A 340 50.02 -27.59 56.08
C MET A 340 51.47 -28.07 56.22
N LEU A 341 52.14 -28.41 55.12
CA LEU A 341 53.54 -28.81 55.15
C LEU A 341 54.46 -27.65 55.55
N ALA A 342 54.22 -26.46 55.04
CA ALA A 342 54.98 -25.27 55.40
C ALA A 342 54.80 -24.91 56.87
N GLU A 343 53.59 -25.06 57.42
CA GLU A 343 53.32 -24.89 58.84
C GLU A 343 54.06 -25.95 59.67
N ALA A 344 53.97 -27.23 59.30
CA ALA A 344 54.68 -28.31 60.00
C ALA A 344 56.20 -28.10 59.99
N ILE A 345 56.78 -27.74 58.84
CA ILE A 345 58.21 -27.40 58.72
C ILE A 345 58.55 -26.18 59.60
N SER A 346 57.69 -25.17 59.63
CA SER A 346 57.91 -23.97 60.46
C SER A 346 57.88 -24.29 61.95
N GLN A 347 56.98 -25.17 62.38
CA GLN A 347 56.92 -25.68 63.75
C GLN A 347 58.20 -26.44 64.10
N GLU A 348 58.66 -27.36 63.24
CA GLU A 348 59.93 -28.08 63.41
C GLU A 348 61.13 -27.12 63.52
N PHE A 349 61.20 -26.08 62.69
CA PHE A 349 62.25 -25.06 62.80
C PHE A 349 62.21 -24.30 64.13
N GLN A 350 61.01 -23.95 64.61
CA GLN A 350 60.86 -23.30 65.91
C GLN A 350 61.26 -24.24 67.05
N GLU A 351 60.93 -25.52 66.97
CA GLU A 351 61.36 -26.54 67.93
C GLU A 351 62.88 -26.73 67.94
N ILE A 352 63.50 -26.85 66.77
CA ILE A 352 64.96 -26.94 66.64
C ILE A 352 65.60 -25.69 67.24
N GLN A 353 65.10 -24.49 66.91
CA GLN A 353 65.66 -23.25 67.43
C GLN A 353 65.52 -23.15 68.97
N THR A 354 64.41 -23.61 69.54
CA THR A 354 64.24 -23.63 71.00
C THR A 354 65.15 -24.66 71.66
N ARG A 355 65.31 -25.85 71.08
CA ARG A 355 66.26 -26.88 71.52
C ARG A 355 67.70 -26.38 71.44
N GLU A 356 68.10 -25.74 70.35
CA GLU A 356 69.42 -25.12 70.17
C GLU A 356 69.68 -24.03 71.20
N LYS A 357 68.72 -23.13 71.45
CA LYS A 357 68.82 -22.11 72.50
C LYS A 357 68.98 -22.74 73.88
N ALA A 358 68.21 -23.79 74.19
CA ALA A 358 68.32 -24.51 75.47
C ALA A 358 69.69 -25.21 75.62
N GLN A 359 70.19 -25.86 74.57
CA GLN A 359 71.52 -26.47 74.55
C GLN A 359 72.63 -25.42 74.70
N ALA A 360 72.53 -24.29 73.99
CA ALA A 360 73.48 -23.18 74.11
C ALA A 360 73.49 -22.61 75.53
N GLN A 361 72.32 -22.45 76.16
CA GLN A 361 72.22 -22.02 77.56
C GLN A 361 72.84 -23.04 78.53
N MET A 362 72.56 -24.34 78.36
CA MET A 362 73.20 -25.39 79.18
C MET A 362 74.72 -25.37 79.01
N LEU A 363 75.21 -25.23 77.78
CA LEU A 363 76.64 -25.14 77.50
C LEU A 363 77.28 -23.92 78.16
N GLN A 364 76.61 -22.76 78.13
CA GLN A 364 77.09 -21.56 78.82
C GLN A 364 77.12 -21.75 80.35
N LYS A 365 76.09 -22.38 80.93
CA LYS A 365 76.07 -22.74 82.36
C LYS A 365 77.24 -23.67 82.71
N SER A 366 77.43 -24.75 81.96
CA SER A 366 78.56 -25.68 82.14
C SER A 366 79.91 -24.97 82.02
N LYS A 367 80.08 -24.07 81.03
CA LYS A 367 81.29 -23.23 80.90
C LYS A 367 81.50 -22.33 82.12
N SER A 368 80.45 -21.72 82.68
CA SER A 368 80.57 -20.91 83.90
C SER A 368 80.89 -21.75 85.14
N GLU A 369 80.32 -22.96 85.26
CA GLU A 369 80.63 -23.89 86.35
C GLU A 369 82.08 -24.36 86.30
N VAL A 370 82.59 -24.73 85.11
CA VAL A 370 84.00 -25.11 84.93
C VAL A 370 84.92 -23.93 85.28
N ARG A 371 84.62 -22.72 84.80
CA ARG A 371 85.37 -21.51 85.18
C ARG A 371 85.35 -21.28 86.69
N SER A 372 84.21 -21.41 87.34
CA SER A 372 84.08 -21.25 88.79
C SER A 372 84.83 -22.34 89.56
N LYS A 373 84.85 -23.59 89.08
CA LYS A 373 85.65 -24.68 89.66
C LYS A 373 87.15 -24.38 89.54
N MET A 374 87.61 -24.02 88.35
CA MET A 374 89.01 -23.61 88.13
C MET A 374 89.40 -22.41 88.99
N GLU A 375 88.52 -21.41 89.12
CA GLU A 375 88.77 -20.24 89.97
C GLU A 375 88.90 -20.65 91.45
N LYS A 376 88.04 -21.55 91.95
CA LYS A 376 88.16 -22.12 93.29
C LYS A 376 89.45 -22.93 93.47
N GLU A 377 89.82 -23.75 92.49
CA GLU A 377 91.07 -24.51 92.52
C GLU A 377 92.30 -23.58 92.51
N ILE A 378 92.30 -22.53 91.69
CA ILE A 378 93.35 -21.51 91.69
C ILE A 378 93.40 -20.78 93.04
N GLN A 379 92.26 -20.39 93.61
CA GLN A 379 92.20 -19.76 94.94
C GLN A 379 92.72 -20.72 96.02
N GLN A 380 92.39 -22.02 95.95
CA GLN A 380 92.92 -23.04 96.86
C GLN A 380 94.44 -23.19 96.71
N LEU A 381 94.95 -23.24 95.47
CA LEU A 381 96.39 -23.30 95.20
C LEU A 381 97.10 -22.03 95.67
N GLN A 382 96.53 -20.85 95.45
CA GLN A 382 97.05 -19.58 95.95
C GLN A 382 97.06 -19.53 97.49
N ALA A 383 95.99 -19.97 98.15
CA ALA A 383 95.95 -20.08 99.60
C ALA A 383 96.99 -21.08 100.13
N ALA A 384 97.18 -22.22 99.45
CA ALA A 384 98.23 -23.18 99.80
C ALA A 384 99.64 -22.62 99.57
N ILE A 385 99.88 -21.82 98.53
CA ILE A 385 101.16 -21.12 98.33
C ILE A 385 101.38 -20.11 99.46
N MET A 386 100.37 -19.28 99.77
CA MET A 386 100.45 -18.33 100.88
C MET A 386 100.65 -18.99 102.25
N HIS A 387 100.22 -20.24 102.44
CA HIS A 387 100.46 -21.00 103.67
C HIS A 387 101.78 -21.80 103.65
N ASN A 388 102.36 -22.09 102.48
CA ASN A 388 103.67 -22.76 102.35
C ASN A 388 104.84 -21.76 102.29
N ASP A 389 104.58 -20.49 101.98
CA ASP A 389 105.50 -19.37 102.23
C ASP A 389 105.53 -19.00 103.72
N ASP A 390 105.53 -20.00 104.61
CA ASP A 390 105.91 -19.79 106.00
C ASP A 390 107.40 -19.39 105.98
N ASP A 391 107.70 -18.24 106.57
CA ASP A 391 109.01 -17.57 106.67
C ASP A 391 110.21 -18.47 107.08
N THR A 392 109.98 -19.74 107.39
CA THR A 392 110.98 -20.80 107.65
C THR A 392 112.12 -20.86 106.63
N PHE A 393 111.86 -20.82 105.33
CA PHE A 393 112.95 -20.88 104.33
C PHE A 393 113.82 -19.62 104.33
N PHE A 394 113.22 -18.44 104.49
CA PHE A 394 113.96 -17.17 104.59
C PHE A 394 114.68 -17.04 105.94
N GLN A 395 114.09 -17.52 107.03
CA GLN A 395 114.69 -17.61 108.35
C GLN A 395 115.88 -18.59 108.38
N GLU A 396 115.81 -19.73 107.68
CA GLU A 396 116.94 -20.66 107.53
C GLU A 396 118.08 -20.07 106.69
N LEU A 397 117.76 -19.36 105.60
CA LEU A 397 118.78 -18.68 104.79
C LEU A 397 119.48 -17.54 105.55
N GLU A 398 118.73 -16.78 106.36
CA GLU A 398 119.29 -15.79 107.28
C GLU A 398 120.14 -16.45 108.38
N ALA A 399 119.70 -17.59 108.93
CA ALA A 399 120.47 -18.36 109.89
C ALA A 399 121.81 -18.87 109.29
N ASP A 400 121.80 -19.38 108.06
CA ASP A 400 123.02 -19.84 107.36
C ASP A 400 123.95 -18.69 106.98
N ARG A 401 123.40 -17.51 106.64
CA ARG A 401 124.19 -16.28 106.44
C ARG A 401 124.85 -15.82 107.73
N LEU A 402 124.13 -15.91 108.86
CA LEU A 402 124.68 -15.60 110.20
C LEU A 402 125.78 -16.60 110.58
N ARG A 403 125.58 -17.90 110.27
CA ARG A 403 126.52 -18.98 110.54
C ARG A 403 127.82 -18.85 109.76
N SER A 404 127.74 -18.45 108.49
CA SER A 404 128.92 -18.14 107.65
C SER A 404 129.70 -16.92 108.17
N ARG A 405 128.99 -15.91 108.69
CA ARG A 405 129.61 -14.73 109.30
C ARG A 405 130.27 -15.03 110.64
N LEU A 406 129.70 -15.95 111.44
CA LEU A 406 130.33 -16.48 112.66
C LEU A 406 131.58 -17.32 112.35
N GLN A 407 131.58 -18.12 111.27
CA GLN A 407 132.76 -18.89 110.85
C GLN A 407 133.91 -18.00 110.34
N MET A 408 133.62 -16.81 109.81
CA MET A 408 134.62 -15.81 109.41
C MET A 408 135.03 -14.85 110.53
N ALA A 409 134.40 -14.91 111.69
CA ALA A 409 134.76 -14.08 112.84
C ALA A 409 135.90 -14.75 113.63
N SER A 410 137.08 -14.14 113.61
CA SER A 410 138.16 -14.48 114.54
C SER A 410 137.77 -14.03 115.95
N PHE A 411 137.54 -15.01 116.83
CA PHE A 411 137.28 -14.76 118.25
C PHE A 411 138.53 -14.16 118.92
N GLN A 412 138.41 -12.92 119.40
CA GLN A 412 139.36 -12.31 120.34
C GLN A 412 139.02 -12.82 121.74
N TYR A 413 139.92 -13.65 122.29
CA TYR A 413 139.89 -14.03 123.70
C TYR A 413 140.50 -12.90 124.54
N SER A 414 139.67 -12.08 125.17
CA SER A 414 140.09 -11.12 126.20
C SER A 414 140.06 -11.81 127.56
N GLN A 415 141.24 -12.11 128.09
CA GLN A 415 141.44 -12.51 129.48
C GLN A 415 141.96 -11.30 130.25
N SER A 416 141.19 -10.81 131.23
CA SER A 416 141.59 -9.83 132.27
C SER A 416 142.08 -8.44 131.76
N HIS A 417 141.70 -7.30 132.33
CA HIS A 417 141.69 -6.95 133.76
C HIS A 417 141.01 -5.57 134.01
N PHE A 418 140.30 -5.41 135.15
CA PHE A 418 139.82 -4.15 135.80
C PHE A 418 138.76 -3.33 135.03
N PHE A 419 137.63 -2.85 135.55
CA PHE A 419 137.08 -2.55 136.89
C PHE A 419 135.59 -2.92 136.95
#